data_AF-A0A7W0TN40-F1
#
_entry.id   AF-A0A7W0TN40-F1
#
_cell.length_a   1.000
_cell.length_b   1.000
_cell.length_c   1.000
_cell.angle_alpha   90.00
_cell.angle_beta   90.00
_cell.angle_gamma   90.00
#
_symmetry.space_group_name_H-M   'P 1'
#
loop_
_entity.id
_entity.type
_entity.pdbx_description
1 polymer ?
#
loop_
_entity_poly.entity_id
_entity_poly.type
_entity_poly.pdbx_seq_one_letter_code
_entity_poly.pdbx_strand_id
1 'polypeptide(L)'
;MLNPYIPIVGLFALAAAFALFSVAAAPYIGPRRYNKAKVDAYECGIEPVDQPLGGARFPVKYYLTAMLFIIFDIEIIFLYPWAVANDSLGLFGLIEMVLFIGTVFIAYAYVWRRGGLEWD
;
A
#
# COMPACT_ATOMS: atom_id res chain seq x y z
N MET A 1 8.65 -34.72 4.22
CA MET A 1 8.28 -33.41 4.82
C MET A 1 7.46 -32.66 3.78
N LEU A 2 6.23 -32.24 4.10
CA LEU A 2 5.42 -31.44 3.17
C LEU A 2 6.08 -30.08 3.01
N ASN A 3 6.16 -29.58 1.78
CA ASN A 3 6.70 -28.26 1.50
C ASN A 3 5.81 -27.21 2.22
N PRO A 4 6.36 -26.37 3.12
CA PRO A 4 5.58 -25.38 3.89
C PRO A 4 4.86 -24.36 3.01
N TYR A 5 5.21 -24.24 1.73
CA TYR A 5 4.52 -23.37 0.78
C TYR A 5 3.18 -23.95 0.27
N ILE A 6 2.96 -25.27 0.37
CA ILE A 6 1.72 -25.91 -0.12
C ILE A 6 0.48 -25.39 0.63
N PRO A 7 0.44 -25.34 1.98
CA PRO A 7 -0.69 -24.77 2.70
C PRO A 7 -0.92 -23.28 2.39
N ILE A 8 0.14 -22.50 2.19
CA ILE A 8 0.06 -21.06 1.91
C ILE A 8 -0.63 -20.83 0.57
N VAL A 9 -0.19 -21.53 -0.49
CA VAL A 9 -0.80 -21.43 -1.82
C VAL A 9 -2.23 -21.96 -1.80
N GLY A 10 -2.49 -23.06 -1.08
CA GLY A 10 -3.82 -23.60 -0.91
C GLY A 10 -4.80 -22.61 -0.26
N LEU A 11 -4.37 -21.92 0.79
CA LEU A 11 -5.17 -20.92 1.47
C LEU A 11 -5.42 -19.69 0.60
N PHE A 12 -4.40 -19.21 -0.12
CA PHE A 12 -4.55 -18.13 -1.08
C PHE A 12 -5.56 -18.48 -2.18
N ALA A 13 -5.46 -19.68 -2.76
CA ALA A 13 -6.37 -20.15 -3.78
C ALA A 13 -7.81 -20.27 -3.26
N LEU A 14 -7.99 -20.80 -2.04
CA LEU A 14 -9.31 -20.88 -1.41
C LEU A 14 -9.92 -19.48 -1.16
N ALA A 15 -9.13 -18.54 -0.65
CA ALA A 15 -9.57 -17.17 -0.42
C ALA A 15 -9.96 -16.46 -1.72
N ALA A 16 -9.13 -16.59 -2.76
CA ALA A 16 -9.41 -16.04 -4.08
C ALA A 16 -10.66 -16.68 -4.71
N ALA A 17 -10.80 -18.00 -4.62
CA ALA A 17 -11.98 -18.71 -5.12
C ALA A 17 -13.26 -18.26 -4.39
N PHE A 18 -13.20 -18.11 -3.07
CA PHE A 18 -14.33 -17.61 -2.28
C PHE A 18 -14.72 -16.18 -2.65
N ALA A 19 -13.74 -15.28 -2.81
CA ALA A 19 -13.99 -13.90 -3.22
C ALA A 19 -14.61 -13.82 -4.62
N LEU A 20 -14.04 -14.54 -5.58
CA LEU A 20 -14.55 -14.60 -6.96
C LEU A 20 -15.96 -15.23 -7.01
N PHE A 21 -16.16 -16.34 -6.31
CA PHE A 21 -17.47 -16.98 -6.22
C PHE A 21 -18.51 -16.04 -5.62
N SER A 22 -18.17 -15.34 -4.55
CA SER A 22 -19.10 -14.41 -3.88
C SER A 22 -19.51 -13.25 -4.79
N VAL A 23 -18.55 -12.62 -5.48
CA VAL A 23 -18.83 -11.54 -6.44
C VAL A 23 -19.62 -12.06 -7.65
N ALA A 24 -19.28 -13.24 -8.16
CA ALA A 24 -19.97 -13.84 -9.29
C ALA A 24 -21.39 -14.31 -8.96
N ALA A 25 -21.63 -14.80 -7.74
CA ALA A 25 -22.93 -15.27 -7.27
C ALA A 25 -23.87 -14.12 -6.88
N ALA A 26 -23.33 -13.00 -6.37
CA ALA A 26 -24.09 -11.84 -5.92
C ALA A 26 -25.19 -11.38 -6.91
N PRO A 27 -24.91 -11.21 -8.22
CA PRO A 27 -25.95 -10.76 -9.14
C PRO A 27 -27.00 -11.84 -9.42
N TYR A 28 -26.76 -13.13 -9.19
CA TYR A 28 -27.76 -14.19 -9.42
C TYR A 28 -28.69 -14.42 -8.21
N ILE A 29 -28.17 -14.19 -7.00
CA ILE A 29 -28.93 -14.36 -5.75
C ILE A 29 -29.76 -13.11 -5.43
N GLY A 30 -29.23 -11.91 -5.73
CA GLY A 30 -29.86 -10.63 -5.38
C GLY A 30 -30.95 -10.16 -6.36
N PRO A 31 -31.91 -9.32 -5.90
CA PRO A 31 -32.94 -8.74 -6.75
C PRO A 31 -32.34 -7.77 -7.78
N ARG A 32 -32.47 -8.11 -9.06
CA ARG A 32 -32.03 -7.26 -10.18
C ARG A 32 -33.12 -6.24 -10.51
N ARG A 33 -32.97 -5.01 -10.01
CA ARG A 33 -33.80 -3.86 -10.40
C ARG A 33 -32.91 -2.76 -10.94
N TYR A 34 -32.80 -2.70 -12.27
CA TYR A 34 -32.13 -1.62 -12.95
C TYR A 34 -32.86 -0.29 -12.69
N ASN A 35 -32.10 0.74 -12.37
CA ASN A 35 -32.56 2.12 -12.26
C ASN A 35 -31.40 3.01 -12.70
N LYS A 36 -31.63 3.92 -13.65
CA LYS A 36 -30.62 4.84 -14.17
C LYS A 36 -29.91 5.59 -13.03
N ALA A 37 -30.67 6.13 -12.09
CA ALA A 37 -30.14 6.86 -10.94
C ALA A 37 -29.31 5.98 -9.97
N LYS A 38 -29.43 4.65 -10.00
CA LYS A 38 -28.59 3.74 -9.19
C LYS A 38 -27.23 3.46 -9.81
N VAL A 39 -27.10 3.61 -11.13
CA VAL A 39 -25.86 3.35 -11.88
C VAL A 39 -25.12 4.63 -12.25
N ASP A 40 -25.77 5.79 -12.10
CA ASP A 40 -25.15 7.11 -12.25
C ASP A 40 -24.21 7.42 -11.07
N ALA A 41 -23.22 8.29 -11.30
CA ALA A 41 -22.29 8.73 -10.28
C ALA A 41 -23.02 9.53 -9.17
N TYR A 42 -22.57 9.36 -7.93
CA TYR A 42 -23.15 10.05 -6.80
C TYR A 42 -22.71 11.53 -6.76
N GLU A 43 -23.65 12.45 -6.91
CA GLU A 43 -23.43 13.91 -6.88
C GLU A 43 -24.47 14.64 -5.99
N CYS A 44 -24.92 14.00 -4.90
CA CYS A 44 -25.91 14.57 -3.96
C CYS A 44 -27.22 15.08 -4.60
N GLY A 45 -27.60 14.55 -5.76
CA GLY A 45 -28.81 14.94 -6.50
C GLY A 45 -28.61 16.05 -7.54
N ILE A 46 -27.38 16.51 -7.75
CA ILE A 46 -26.99 17.42 -8.85
C ILE A 46 -26.54 16.57 -10.03
N GLU A 47 -26.86 16.99 -11.26
CA GLU A 47 -26.34 16.32 -12.45
C GLU A 47 -24.81 16.53 -12.54
N PRO A 48 -24.01 15.47 -12.73
CA PRO A 48 -22.56 15.58 -12.83
C PRO A 48 -22.19 16.54 -13.96
N VAL A 49 -21.40 17.55 -13.62
CA VAL A 49 -20.84 18.46 -14.61
C VAL A 49 -19.76 17.71 -15.38
N ASP A 50 -19.72 17.86 -16.71
CA ASP A 50 -18.64 17.31 -17.53
C ASP A 50 -17.29 17.81 -16.99
N GLN A 51 -16.52 16.93 -16.35
CA GLN A 51 -15.19 17.27 -15.88
C GLN A 51 -14.34 17.64 -17.11
N PRO A 52 -13.53 18.72 -17.05
CA PRO A 52 -12.64 19.07 -18.15
C PRO A 52 -11.83 17.83 -18.57
N LEU A 53 -11.68 17.59 -19.87
CA LEU A 53 -10.97 16.43 -20.46
C LEU A 53 -9.55 16.18 -19.88
N GLY A 54 -8.97 17.15 -19.18
CA GLY A 54 -7.68 17.05 -18.49
C GLY A 54 -7.72 16.62 -17.01
N GLY A 55 -8.91 16.38 -16.44
CA GLY A 55 -9.10 16.07 -15.02
C GLY A 55 -8.73 17.23 -14.08
N ALA A 56 -9.09 17.09 -12.80
CA ALA A 56 -8.55 17.95 -11.77
C ALA A 56 -7.05 17.64 -11.57
N ARG A 57 -6.21 18.67 -11.37
CA ARG A 57 -4.80 18.46 -11.02
C ARG A 57 -4.74 17.79 -9.65
N PHE A 58 -4.24 16.56 -9.60
CA PHE A 58 -4.00 15.89 -8.32
C PHE A 58 -2.85 16.59 -7.58
N PRO A 59 -3.00 16.86 -6.27
CA PRO A 59 -1.94 17.39 -5.43
C PRO A 59 -0.66 16.53 -5.49
N VAL A 60 0.51 17.17 -5.55
CA VAL A 60 1.82 16.49 -5.59
C VAL A 60 2.15 15.73 -4.28
N LYS A 61 1.43 16.01 -3.18
CA LYS A 61 1.61 15.34 -1.88
C LYS A 61 1.48 13.80 -1.93
N TYR A 62 0.66 13.27 -2.84
CA TYR A 62 0.59 11.82 -3.05
C TYR A 62 1.89 11.25 -3.62
N TYR A 63 2.54 11.96 -4.54
CA TYR A 63 3.82 11.56 -5.11
C TYR A 63 4.94 11.59 -4.06
N LEU A 64 5.03 12.67 -3.28
CA LEU A 64 6.05 12.78 -2.22
C LEU A 64 5.90 11.67 -1.17
N THR A 65 4.66 11.37 -0.78
CA THR A 65 4.36 10.29 0.18
C THR A 65 4.74 8.91 -0.40
N ALA A 66 4.36 8.61 -1.64
CA ALA A 66 4.67 7.33 -2.28
C ALA A 66 6.17 7.14 -2.51
N MET A 67 6.87 8.20 -2.94
CA MET A 67 8.33 8.18 -3.12
C MET A 67 9.05 7.90 -1.79
N LEU A 68 8.65 8.57 -0.71
CA LEU A 68 9.24 8.35 0.61
C LEU A 68 8.95 6.93 1.13
N PHE A 69 7.74 6.43 0.91
CA PHE A 69 7.37 5.06 1.25
C PHE A 69 8.28 4.03 0.56
N ILE A 70 8.53 4.19 -0.75
CA ILE A 70 9.42 3.28 -1.50
C ILE A 70 10.84 3.31 -0.95
N ILE A 71 11.37 4.49 -0.63
CA ILE A 71 12.73 4.64 -0.07
C ILE A 71 12.79 3.91 1.29
N PHE A 72 11.83 4.14 2.16
CA PHE A 72 11.77 3.50 3.47
C PHE A 72 11.58 1.98 3.38
N ASP A 73 10.76 1.50 2.44
CA ASP A 73 10.55 0.06 2.22
C ASP A 73 11.87 -0.63 1.78
N ILE A 74 12.64 0.01 0.90
CA ILE A 74 13.97 -0.45 0.52
C ILE A 74 14.93 -0.50 1.73
N GLU A 75 14.86 0.48 2.64
CA GLU A 75 15.68 0.48 3.86
C GLU A 75 15.33 -0.70 4.77
N ILE A 76 14.05 -1.02 4.94
CA ILE A 76 13.61 -2.19 5.73
C ILE A 76 14.14 -3.49 5.13
N ILE A 77 14.19 -3.60 3.79
CA ILE A 77 14.78 -4.78 3.13
C ILE A 77 16.24 -5.00 3.57
N PHE A 78 17.01 -3.94 3.85
CA PHE A 78 18.35 -4.06 4.42
C PHE A 78 18.37 -4.41 5.91
N LEU A 79 17.32 -4.03 6.66
CA LEU A 79 17.20 -4.40 8.07
C LEU A 79 16.91 -5.89 8.27
N TYR A 80 16.19 -6.56 7.35
CA TYR A 80 15.79 -7.96 7.54
C TYR A 80 16.97 -8.95 7.65
N PRO A 81 17.98 -8.95 6.76
CA PRO A 81 19.11 -9.86 6.87
C PRO A 81 19.90 -9.63 8.16
N TRP A 82 20.09 -8.37 8.55
CA TRP A 82 20.75 -8.05 9.83
C TRP A 82 19.94 -8.59 11.01
N ALA A 83 18.62 -8.35 11.05
CA ALA A 83 17.77 -8.78 12.15
C ALA A 83 17.77 -10.31 12.30
N VAL A 84 17.79 -11.06 11.19
CA VAL A 84 17.84 -12.53 11.19
C VAL A 84 19.23 -13.05 11.56
N ALA A 85 20.30 -12.38 11.16
CA ALA A 85 21.68 -12.83 11.37
C ALA A 85 22.40 -12.17 12.57
N ASN A 86 21.67 -11.40 13.39
CA ASN A 86 22.23 -10.59 14.47
C ASN A 86 23.10 -11.40 15.45
N ASP A 87 22.73 -12.65 15.72
CA ASP A 87 23.46 -13.56 16.61
C ASP A 87 24.93 -13.78 16.17
N SER A 88 25.21 -13.70 14.87
CA SER A 88 26.56 -13.87 14.31
C SER A 88 27.36 -12.57 14.22
N LEU A 89 26.68 -11.42 14.18
CA LEU A 89 27.28 -10.10 13.94
C LEU A 89 27.63 -9.38 15.25
N GLY A 90 26.93 -9.70 16.34
CA GLY A 90 27.19 -9.17 17.68
C GLY A 90 27.25 -7.63 17.72
N LEU A 91 28.19 -7.09 18.49
CA LEU A 91 28.32 -5.64 18.68
C LEU A 91 28.72 -4.89 17.40
N PHE A 92 29.48 -5.51 16.50
CA PHE A 92 29.89 -4.89 15.24
C PHE A 92 28.67 -4.61 14.35
N GLY A 93 27.81 -5.63 14.15
CA GLY A 93 26.56 -5.44 13.41
C GLY A 93 25.65 -4.40 14.04
N LEU A 94 25.57 -4.34 15.37
CA LEU A 94 24.76 -3.33 16.05
C LEU A 94 25.25 -1.89 15.73
N ILE A 95 26.56 -1.65 15.78
CA ILE A 95 27.14 -0.33 15.50
C ILE A 95 26.87 0.07 14.04
N GLU A 96 27.15 -0.82 13.09
CA GLU A 96 26.92 -0.57 11.66
C GLU A 96 25.44 -0.25 11.37
N MET A 97 24.50 -0.95 12.03
CA MET A 97 23.07 -0.67 11.84
C MET A 97 22.62 0.62 12.49
N VAL A 98 23.17 1.00 13.63
CA VAL A 98 22.90 2.32 14.23
C VAL A 98 23.40 3.43 13.30
N LEU A 99 24.57 3.25 12.67
CA LEU A 99 25.10 4.20 11.69
C LEU A 99 24.22 4.24 10.43
N PHE A 100 23.79 3.09 9.91
CA PHE A 100 22.87 3.00 8.77
C PHE A 100 21.54 3.71 9.05
N ILE A 101 20.87 3.36 10.15
CA ILE A 101 19.60 3.99 10.55
C ILE A 101 19.81 5.49 10.79
N GLY A 102 20.90 5.88 11.46
CA GLY A 102 21.21 7.28 11.73
C GLY A 102 21.39 8.11 10.45
N THR A 103 22.11 7.58 9.45
CA THR A 103 22.34 8.28 8.18
C THR A 103 21.06 8.43 7.36
N VAL A 104 20.26 7.38 7.28
CA VAL A 104 18.92 7.40 6.67
C VAL A 104 17.99 8.39 7.37
N PHE A 105 17.99 8.38 8.71
CA PHE A 105 17.13 9.22 9.51
C PHE A 105 17.40 10.72 9.28
N ILE A 106 18.63 11.09 8.92
CA ILE A 106 18.97 12.47 8.53
C ILE A 106 18.20 12.88 7.27
N ALA A 107 18.10 12.01 6.25
CA ALA A 107 17.33 12.28 5.05
C ALA A 107 15.83 12.43 5.36
N TYR A 108 15.29 11.55 6.22
CA TYR A 108 13.91 11.65 6.69
C TYR A 108 13.66 12.97 7.44
N ALA A 109 14.54 13.32 8.39
CA ALA A 109 14.45 14.56 9.16
C ALA A 109 14.54 15.80 8.25
N TYR A 110 15.34 15.75 7.18
CA TYR A 110 15.38 16.82 6.18
C TYR A 110 14.03 17.00 5.48
N VAL A 111 13.44 15.90 4.98
CA VAL A 111 12.13 15.95 4.30
C VAL A 111 11.05 16.48 5.24
N TRP A 112 11.05 16.02 6.50
CA TRP A 112 10.12 16.49 7.52
C TRP A 112 10.29 17.99 7.78
N ARG A 113 11.53 18.47 7.99
CA ARG A 113 11.80 19.90 8.19
C ARG A 113 11.43 20.77 6.99
N ARG A 114 11.39 20.20 5.79
CA ARG A 114 10.99 20.89 4.54
C ARG A 114 9.48 20.87 4.28
N GLY A 115 8.67 20.34 5.20
CA GLY A 115 7.22 20.25 5.03
C GLY A 115 6.79 19.22 4.00
N GLY A 116 7.66 18.29 3.59
CA GLY A 116 7.32 17.25 2.60
C GLY A 116 6.25 16.25 3.08
N LEU A 117 5.89 16.32 4.36
CA LEU A 117 4.87 15.50 5.02
C LEU A 117 3.64 16.31 5.46
N GLU A 118 3.54 17.58 5.07
CA GLU A 118 2.36 18.40 5.38
C GLU A 118 1.18 17.98 4.50
N TRP A 119 -0.01 17.87 5.12
CA TRP A 119 -1.21 17.36 4.46
C TRP A 119 -2.36 18.36 4.36
N ASP A 120 -2.17 19.55 4.94
CA ASP A 120 -3.14 20.65 4.97
C ASP A 120 -3.23 21.41 3.64
#